data_AF-A0A1G2W9W4-F1
#
_entry.id   AF-A0A1G2W9W4-F1
#
_cell.length_a   1.000
_cell.length_b   1.000
_cell.length_c   1.000
_cell.angle_alpha   90.00
_cell.angle_beta   90.00
_cell.angle_gamma   90.00
#
_symmetry.space_group_name_H-M   'P 1'
#
loop_
_entity.id
_entity.type
_entity.pdbx_description
1 polymer ?
#
loop_
_entity_poly.entity_id
_entity_poly.type
_entity_poly.pdbx_seq_one_letter_code
_entity_poly.pdbx_strand_id
1 'polypeptide(L)'
;MRLLHLALAFALVAAPAAQAQDTPQKMLDLARQLRAQAAQMEDSLPPEDVADLLRQAEEIEQGVRDGGYSAPVAVEPPSLAKRIADAHGGRLDWLAHEVACVGYAWENYRTFVSNYGDPERDRLCRVAYGHYANYFLTARDGAGSAKTDPLLAAYDQAAQAAVDYYAKR
;
A
#
# COMPACT_ATOMS: atom_id res chain seq x y z
N MET A 1 15.62 26.63 -44.75
CA MET A 1 15.64 27.16 -43.36
C MET A 1 14.35 26.75 -42.67
N ARG A 2 14.48 26.09 -41.52
CA ARG A 2 13.51 25.96 -40.40
C ARG A 2 12.15 25.30 -40.75
N LEU A 3 11.95 24.02 -40.40
CA LEU A 3 11.61 23.49 -39.06
C LEU A 3 10.39 24.16 -38.42
N LEU A 4 9.50 23.29 -37.94
CA LEU A 4 8.56 23.38 -36.80
C LEU A 4 7.10 23.21 -37.23
N HIS A 5 6.27 22.31 -36.69
CA HIS A 5 6.39 21.17 -35.79
C HIS A 5 5.05 20.41 -35.94
N LEU A 6 5.05 19.15 -36.41
CA LEU A 6 3.89 18.28 -36.22
C LEU A 6 3.87 17.87 -34.75
N ALA A 7 2.89 18.35 -34.00
CA ALA A 7 2.57 17.88 -32.68
C ALA A 7 2.01 16.45 -32.78
N LEU A 8 2.87 15.44 -32.55
CA LEU A 8 2.42 14.09 -32.28
C LEU A 8 1.84 14.10 -30.85
N ALA A 9 0.51 14.10 -30.76
CA ALA A 9 -0.18 13.81 -29.51
C ALA A 9 0.19 12.39 -29.08
N PHE A 10 1.01 12.29 -28.02
CA PHE A 10 1.20 11.06 -27.26
C PHE A 10 -0.15 10.69 -26.63
N ALA A 11 -0.94 9.92 -27.36
CA ALA A 11 -2.02 9.16 -26.76
C ALA A 11 -1.37 8.18 -25.77
N LEU A 12 -1.51 8.46 -24.47
CA LEU A 12 -1.27 7.51 -23.41
C LEU A 12 -2.21 6.32 -23.62
N VAL A 13 -1.72 5.32 -24.35
CA VAL A 13 -2.31 4.00 -24.35
C VAL A 13 -1.97 3.39 -23.00
N ALA A 14 -2.89 3.49 -22.05
CA ALA A 14 -2.91 2.61 -20.90
C ALA A 14 -3.03 1.18 -21.44
N ALA A 15 -1.91 0.46 -21.49
CA ALA A 15 -1.90 -0.94 -21.86
C ALA A 15 -2.84 -1.69 -20.88
N PRO A 16 -3.81 -2.47 -21.38
CA PRO A 16 -4.72 -3.20 -20.51
C PRO A 16 -3.93 -4.23 -19.71
N ALA A 17 -4.14 -4.24 -18.38
CA ALA A 17 -3.46 -5.11 -17.41
C ALA A 17 -3.53 -6.62 -17.73
N ALA A 18 -4.43 -7.03 -18.64
CA ALA A 18 -4.52 -8.40 -19.16
C ALA A 18 -3.28 -8.84 -19.99
N GLN A 19 -2.47 -7.91 -20.52
CA GLN A 19 -1.29 -8.28 -21.32
C GLN A 19 -0.10 -8.75 -20.46
N ALA A 20 -0.08 -8.41 -19.17
CA ALA A 20 1.07 -8.62 -18.29
C ALA A 20 1.09 -10.02 -17.61
N GLN A 21 -0.07 -10.66 -17.43
CA GLN A 21 -0.15 -12.01 -16.83
C GLN A 21 0.50 -13.09 -17.71
N ASP A 22 0.44 -12.94 -19.03
CA ASP A 22 1.02 -13.89 -19.98
C ASP A 22 2.48 -13.58 -20.35
N THR A 23 3.05 -12.49 -19.84
CA THR A 23 4.35 -12.00 -20.34
C THR A 23 5.51 -12.94 -20.02
N PRO A 24 5.65 -13.50 -18.80
CA PRO A 24 6.70 -14.48 -18.51
C PRO A 24 6.60 -15.73 -19.38
N GLN A 25 5.38 -16.24 -19.60
CA GLN A 25 5.15 -17.44 -20.41
C GLN A 25 5.47 -17.19 -21.89
N LYS A 26 5.07 -16.03 -22.45
CA LYS A 26 5.41 -15.62 -23.82
C LYS A 26 6.92 -15.51 -24.03
N MET A 27 7.65 -14.99 -23.04
CA MET A 27 9.11 -14.89 -23.10
C MET A 27 9.79 -16.27 -23.05
N LEU A 28 9.28 -17.19 -22.23
CA LEU A 28 9.76 -18.59 -22.25
C LEU A 28 9.47 -19.28 -23.58
N ASP A 29 8.31 -19.03 -24.19
CA ASP A 29 7.97 -19.57 -25.50
C ASP A 29 8.89 -18.99 -26.60
N LEU A 30 9.24 -17.70 -26.52
CA LEU A 30 10.24 -17.07 -27.39
C LEU A 30 11.63 -17.71 -27.23
N ALA A 31 12.08 -17.95 -25.99
CA ALA A 31 13.36 -18.62 -25.75
C ALA A 31 13.40 -20.04 -26.36
N ARG A 32 12.30 -20.80 -26.28
CA ARG A 32 12.18 -22.11 -26.95
C ARG A 32 12.25 -21.99 -28.46
N GLN A 33 11.61 -20.98 -29.06
CA GLN A 33 11.67 -20.72 -30.50
C GLN A 33 13.09 -20.38 -30.95
N LEU A 34 13.82 -19.55 -30.22
CA LEU A 34 15.21 -19.20 -30.53
C LEU A 34 16.13 -20.44 -30.52
N ARG A 35 15.96 -21.34 -29.55
CA ARG A 35 16.72 -22.60 -29.53
C ARG A 35 16.35 -23.53 -30.68
N ALA A 36 15.07 -23.63 -31.00
CA ALA A 36 14.61 -24.42 -32.14
C ALA A 36 15.16 -23.86 -33.46
N GLN A 37 15.21 -22.53 -33.60
CA GLN A 37 15.78 -21.85 -34.77
C GLN A 37 17.29 -22.09 -34.87
N ALA A 38 18.03 -21.97 -33.76
CA ALA A 38 19.46 -22.26 -33.71
C ALA A 38 19.76 -23.69 -34.17
N ALA A 39 18.97 -24.68 -33.72
CA ALA A 39 19.12 -26.07 -34.11
C ALA A 39 18.74 -26.34 -35.59
N GLN A 40 17.69 -25.68 -36.10
CA GLN A 40 17.29 -25.84 -37.51
C GLN A 40 18.28 -25.23 -38.50
N MET A 41 19.03 -24.22 -38.05
CA MET A 41 19.92 -23.43 -38.90
C MET A 41 21.40 -23.70 -38.61
N GLU A 42 21.73 -24.71 -37.80
CA GLU A 42 23.10 -25.03 -37.36
C GLU A 42 24.06 -25.24 -38.55
N ASP A 43 23.60 -25.92 -39.60
CA ASP A 43 24.39 -26.15 -40.83
C ASP A 43 24.37 -24.98 -41.83
N SER A 44 23.49 -24.00 -41.60
CA SER A 44 23.21 -22.88 -42.53
C SER A 44 23.70 -21.53 -42.02
N LEU A 45 24.04 -21.42 -40.73
CA LEU A 45 24.54 -20.22 -40.09
C LEU A 45 25.99 -20.39 -39.65
N PRO A 46 26.76 -19.29 -39.61
CA PRO A 46 28.04 -19.27 -38.93
C PRO A 46 27.89 -19.70 -37.45
N PRO A 47 28.88 -20.42 -36.88
CA PRO A 47 28.83 -20.86 -35.47
C PRO A 47 28.63 -19.73 -34.47
N GLU A 48 29.13 -18.53 -34.77
CA GLU A 48 28.95 -17.32 -33.96
C GLU A 48 27.48 -16.88 -33.89
N ASP A 49 26.74 -16.98 -34.99
CA ASP A 49 25.33 -16.59 -35.05
C ASP A 49 24.45 -17.61 -34.31
N VAL A 50 24.80 -18.90 -34.39
CA VAL A 50 24.16 -19.97 -33.61
C VAL A 50 24.40 -19.74 -32.11
N ALA A 51 25.63 -19.43 -31.71
CA ALA A 51 25.97 -19.14 -30.32
C ALA A 51 25.24 -17.90 -29.78
N ASP A 52 25.06 -16.87 -30.61
CA ASP A 52 24.33 -15.66 -30.25
C ASP A 52 22.84 -15.91 -30.02
N LEU A 53 22.20 -16.76 -30.84
CA LEU A 53 20.80 -17.16 -30.64
C LEU A 53 20.62 -17.95 -29.34
N LEU A 54 21.54 -18.86 -29.05
CA LEU A 54 21.52 -19.64 -27.81
C LEU A 54 21.72 -18.75 -26.58
N ARG A 55 22.65 -17.79 -26.65
CA ARG A 55 22.88 -16.80 -25.58
C ARG A 55 21.64 -15.96 -25.32
N GLN A 56 20.98 -15.46 -26.36
CA GLN A 56 19.73 -14.70 -26.22
C GLN A 56 18.61 -15.52 -25.56
N ALA A 57 18.47 -16.80 -25.94
CA ALA A 57 17.49 -17.68 -25.30
C ALA A 57 17.78 -17.85 -23.79
N GLU A 58 19.05 -17.99 -23.43
CA GLU A 58 19.48 -18.14 -22.03
C GLU A 58 19.26 -16.86 -21.21
N GLU A 59 19.58 -15.68 -21.77
CA GLU A 59 19.31 -14.38 -21.15
C GLU A 59 17.82 -14.16 -20.90
N ILE A 60 16.95 -14.56 -21.85
CA ILE A 60 15.50 -14.46 -21.69
C ILE A 60 15.03 -15.37 -20.56
N GLU A 61 15.47 -16.63 -20.51
CA GLU A 61 15.10 -17.54 -19.43
C GLU A 61 15.59 -17.05 -18.07
N GLN A 62 16.80 -16.50 -18.02
CA GLN A 62 17.34 -15.94 -16.81
C GLN A 62 16.53 -14.73 -16.34
N GLY A 63 16.17 -13.82 -17.24
CA GLY A 63 15.29 -12.70 -16.94
C GLY A 63 13.90 -13.13 -16.47
N VAL A 64 13.36 -14.25 -16.97
CA VAL A 64 12.10 -14.82 -16.45
C VAL A 64 12.29 -15.39 -15.05
N ARG A 65 13.37 -16.15 -14.81
CA ARG A 65 13.72 -16.69 -13.47
C ARG A 65 13.89 -15.58 -12.45
N ASP A 66 14.51 -14.47 -12.84
CA ASP A 66 14.76 -13.31 -11.98
C ASP A 66 13.53 -12.39 -11.86
N GLY A 67 12.42 -12.73 -12.50
CA GLY A 67 11.16 -11.98 -12.43
C GLY A 67 11.15 -10.67 -13.22
N GLY A 68 12.14 -10.43 -14.09
CA GLY A 68 12.27 -9.23 -14.92
C GLY A 68 11.14 -9.01 -15.93
N TYR A 69 10.32 -10.05 -16.18
CA TYR A 69 9.15 -10.01 -17.07
C TYR A 69 7.81 -10.10 -16.32
N SER A 70 7.82 -10.07 -14.99
CA SER A 70 6.61 -10.09 -14.18
C SER A 70 5.94 -8.71 -14.19
N ALA A 71 4.60 -8.70 -14.17
CA ALA A 71 3.86 -7.47 -13.94
C ALA A 71 4.26 -6.88 -12.58
N PRO A 72 4.45 -5.55 -12.46
CA PRO A 72 4.63 -4.92 -11.16
C PRO A 72 3.41 -5.25 -10.29
N VAL A 73 3.66 -5.81 -9.11
CA VAL A 73 2.60 -6.05 -8.13
C VAL A 73 2.04 -4.69 -7.74
N ALA A 74 0.73 -4.50 -7.94
CA ALA A 74 0.06 -3.29 -7.49
C ALA A 74 0.27 -3.15 -5.98
N VAL A 75 0.90 -2.05 -5.56
CA VAL A 75 1.04 -1.73 -4.14
C VAL A 75 -0.36 -1.40 -3.63
N GLU A 76 -0.91 -2.25 -2.77
CA GLU A 76 -2.19 -1.94 -2.13
C GLU A 76 -2.07 -0.63 -1.34
N PRO A 77 -3.07 0.27 -1.44
CA PRO A 77 -3.06 1.48 -0.64
C PRO A 77 -3.06 1.10 0.85
N PRO A 78 -2.33 1.82 1.71
CA PRO A 78 -2.28 1.52 3.14
C PRO A 78 -3.68 1.59 3.74
N SER A 79 -4.02 0.62 4.59
CA SER A 79 -5.29 0.60 5.34
C SER A 79 -5.44 1.86 6.19
N LEU A 80 -6.67 2.20 6.60
CA LEU A 80 -6.91 3.34 7.49
C LEU A 80 -6.10 3.20 8.79
N ALA A 81 -6.13 2.00 9.39
CA ALA A 81 -5.33 1.69 10.57
C ALA A 81 -3.85 1.98 10.36
N LYS A 82 -3.27 1.56 9.23
CA LYS A 82 -1.88 1.86 8.89
C LYS A 82 -1.63 3.36 8.76
N ARG A 83 -2.51 4.10 8.08
CA ARG A 83 -2.35 5.56 7.92
C ARG A 83 -2.39 6.30 9.26
N ILE A 84 -3.31 5.94 10.15
CA ILE A 84 -3.41 6.52 11.50
C ILE A 84 -2.15 6.17 12.30
N ALA A 85 -1.76 4.89 12.34
CA ALA A 85 -0.57 4.47 13.06
C ALA A 85 0.68 5.19 12.54
N ASP A 86 0.88 5.26 11.22
CA ASP A 86 2.02 5.95 10.61
C ASP A 86 2.03 7.46 10.95
N ALA A 87 0.86 8.11 11.00
CA ALA A 87 0.74 9.52 11.40
C ALA A 87 1.10 9.76 12.88
N HIS A 88 0.90 8.75 13.73
CA HIS A 88 1.00 8.87 15.18
C HIS A 88 2.04 7.92 15.81
N GLY A 89 3.20 7.76 15.16
CA GLY A 89 4.35 7.06 15.75
C GLY A 89 4.17 5.55 15.92
N GLY A 90 3.37 4.92 15.06
CA GLY A 90 3.09 3.48 15.04
C GLY A 90 1.94 3.05 15.96
N ARG A 91 1.09 3.98 16.40
CA ARG A 91 0.09 3.74 17.47
C ARG A 91 -1.32 4.00 17.01
N LEU A 92 -2.19 3.02 17.23
CA LEU A 92 -3.63 3.19 17.02
C LEU A 92 -4.33 3.83 18.22
N ASP A 93 -3.79 3.67 19.42
CA ASP A 93 -4.24 4.27 20.69
C ASP A 93 -3.50 5.58 21.01
N TRP A 94 -3.14 6.36 19.99
CA TRP A 94 -2.18 7.46 20.10
C TRP A 94 -2.52 8.51 21.16
N LEU A 95 -3.81 8.78 21.40
CA LEU A 95 -4.29 9.71 22.43
C LEU A 95 -3.78 9.36 23.84
N ALA A 96 -3.47 8.09 24.12
CA ALA A 96 -2.90 7.68 25.40
C ALA A 96 -1.52 8.28 25.70
N HIS A 97 -0.86 8.82 24.69
CA HIS A 97 0.44 9.50 24.81
C HIS A 97 0.32 11.02 24.85
N GLU A 98 -0.89 11.54 24.71
CA GLU A 98 -1.12 12.97 24.71
C GLU A 98 -1.47 13.48 26.10
N VAL A 99 -0.85 14.59 26.47
CA VAL A 99 -1.11 15.26 27.75
C VAL A 99 -2.57 15.72 27.88
N ALA A 100 -3.24 15.95 26.74
CA ALA A 100 -4.62 16.39 26.65
C ALA A 100 -5.59 15.51 27.43
N CYS A 101 -5.37 14.18 27.45
CA CYS A 101 -6.27 13.22 28.09
C CYS A 101 -5.63 12.41 29.21
N VAL A 102 -4.60 12.93 29.88
CA VAL A 102 -3.98 12.28 31.07
C VAL A 102 -5.02 11.78 32.07
N GLY A 103 -4.89 10.51 32.46
CA GLY A 103 -5.79 9.80 33.38
C GLY A 103 -6.94 9.08 32.67
N TYR A 104 -7.26 9.44 31.44
CA TYR A 104 -8.18 8.67 30.60
C TYR A 104 -7.46 7.52 29.88
N ALA A 105 -8.15 6.40 29.82
CA ALA A 105 -7.79 5.22 29.05
C ALA A 105 -9.08 4.52 28.57
N TRP A 106 -8.96 3.59 27.63
CA TRP A 106 -10.12 2.89 27.09
C TRP A 106 -10.82 2.01 28.14
N GLU A 107 -10.10 1.60 29.20
CA GLU A 107 -10.64 0.82 30.32
C GLU A 107 -11.47 1.68 31.30
N ASN A 108 -11.14 2.95 31.46
CA ASN A 108 -11.67 3.78 32.55
C ASN A 108 -12.48 5.01 32.08
N TYR A 109 -12.57 5.29 30.77
CA TYR A 109 -13.19 6.51 30.26
C TYR A 109 -14.64 6.73 30.74
N ARG A 110 -15.37 5.67 31.08
CA ARG A 110 -16.75 5.78 31.58
C ARG A 110 -16.83 6.32 33.01
N THR A 111 -15.85 6.00 33.85
CA THR A 111 -15.91 6.26 35.28
C THR A 111 -14.91 7.32 35.74
N PHE A 112 -13.82 7.52 35.01
CA PHE A 112 -12.81 8.52 35.36
C PHE A 112 -13.37 9.95 35.26
N VAL A 113 -13.17 10.72 36.33
CA VAL A 113 -13.49 12.14 36.42
C VAL A 113 -12.21 12.88 36.73
N SER A 114 -11.91 13.92 35.96
CA SER A 114 -10.70 14.70 36.15
C SER A 114 -10.83 15.64 37.35
N ASN A 115 -9.77 15.70 38.16
CA ASN A 115 -9.65 16.68 39.24
C ASN A 115 -9.22 18.07 38.73
N TYR A 116 -8.93 18.23 37.44
CA TYR A 116 -8.52 19.51 36.84
C TYR A 116 -9.67 20.51 36.62
N GLY A 117 -10.92 20.10 36.85
CA GLY A 117 -12.07 21.00 36.77
C GLY A 117 -12.40 21.48 35.35
N ASP A 118 -12.22 20.62 34.35
CA ASP A 118 -12.46 20.92 32.94
C ASP A 118 -13.49 19.95 32.31
N PRO A 119 -14.80 20.28 32.39
CA PRO A 119 -15.84 19.40 31.88
C PRO A 119 -15.78 19.16 30.36
N GLU A 120 -15.26 20.12 29.60
CA GLU A 120 -15.21 20.01 28.14
C GLU A 120 -14.09 19.09 27.69
N ARG A 121 -12.90 19.22 28.29
CA ARG A 121 -11.84 18.21 28.15
C ARG A 121 -12.35 16.82 28.49
N ASP A 122 -13.01 16.67 29.63
CA ASP A 122 -13.53 15.38 30.08
C ASP A 122 -14.55 14.82 29.08
N ARG A 123 -15.44 15.67 28.54
CA ARG A 123 -16.37 15.28 27.48
C ARG A 123 -15.63 14.78 26.23
N LEU A 124 -14.62 15.51 25.75
CA LEU A 124 -13.85 15.17 24.56
C LEU A 124 -13.08 13.86 24.73
N CYS A 125 -12.35 13.70 25.84
CA CYS A 125 -11.59 12.48 26.13
C CYS A 125 -12.51 11.26 26.26
N ARG A 126 -13.68 11.40 26.90
CA ARG A 126 -14.69 10.32 26.98
C ARG A 126 -15.21 9.89 25.62
N VAL A 127 -15.48 10.84 24.73
CA VAL A 127 -15.94 10.55 23.37
C VAL A 127 -14.87 9.82 22.58
N ALA A 128 -13.63 10.31 22.60
CA ALA A 128 -12.51 9.67 21.89
C ALA A 128 -12.30 8.23 22.37
N TYR A 129 -12.09 8.02 23.67
CA TYR A 129 -11.91 6.66 24.19
C TYR A 129 -13.15 5.77 24.05
N GLY A 130 -14.36 6.35 23.95
CA GLY A 130 -15.57 5.62 23.59
C GLY A 130 -15.51 5.03 22.18
N HIS A 131 -15.05 5.82 21.20
CA HIS A 131 -14.82 5.31 19.84
C HIS A 131 -13.72 4.25 19.80
N TYR A 132 -12.61 4.48 20.52
CA TYR A 132 -11.52 3.51 20.58
C TYR A 132 -11.95 2.20 21.23
N ALA A 133 -12.71 2.24 22.34
CA ALA A 133 -13.21 1.04 23.00
C ALA A 133 -14.14 0.25 22.08
N ASN A 134 -15.03 0.92 21.34
CA ASN A 134 -15.90 0.27 20.37
C ASN A 134 -15.10 -0.36 19.23
N TYR A 135 -14.10 0.35 18.70
CA TYR A 135 -13.17 -0.19 17.70
C TYR A 135 -12.48 -1.46 18.24
N PHE A 136 -11.86 -1.36 19.42
CA PHE A 136 -11.08 -2.44 20.01
C PHE A 136 -11.93 -3.70 20.21
N LEU A 137 -13.13 -3.57 20.79
CA LEU A 137 -14.05 -4.68 20.99
C LEU A 137 -14.50 -5.28 19.65
N THR A 138 -14.87 -4.44 18.68
CA THR A 138 -15.34 -4.89 17.36
C THR A 138 -14.23 -5.62 16.59
N ALA A 139 -13.00 -5.11 16.63
CA ALA A 139 -11.83 -5.72 16.00
C ALA A 139 -11.43 -7.03 16.70
N ARG A 140 -11.43 -7.05 18.04
CA ARG A 140 -11.15 -8.25 18.85
C ARG A 140 -12.12 -9.38 18.54
N ASP A 141 -13.38 -9.06 18.30
CA ASP A 141 -14.42 -10.03 17.96
C ASP A 141 -14.36 -10.47 16.47
N GLY A 142 -13.30 -10.10 15.75
CA GLY A 142 -13.00 -10.58 14.40
C GLY A 142 -13.72 -9.84 13.28
N ALA A 143 -14.28 -8.65 13.54
CA ALA A 143 -14.93 -7.87 12.50
C ALA A 143 -13.91 -7.32 11.48
N GLY A 144 -14.26 -7.37 10.20
CA GLY A 144 -13.45 -6.79 9.13
C GLY A 144 -13.47 -5.25 9.09
N SER A 145 -12.58 -4.69 8.27
CA SER A 145 -12.37 -3.24 8.08
C SER A 145 -13.66 -2.44 7.84
N ALA A 146 -14.63 -3.00 7.11
CA ALA A 146 -15.91 -2.35 6.87
C ALA A 146 -16.66 -1.93 8.15
N LYS A 147 -16.46 -2.66 9.26
CA LYS A 147 -17.06 -2.34 10.57
C LYS A 147 -16.11 -1.58 11.49
N THR A 148 -14.80 -1.81 11.39
CA THR A 148 -13.81 -1.24 12.31
C THR A 148 -13.28 0.13 11.84
N ASP A 149 -13.17 0.36 10.53
CA ASP A 149 -12.63 1.61 9.97
C ASP A 149 -13.46 2.84 10.35
N PRO A 150 -14.81 2.83 10.31
CA PRO A 150 -15.59 3.98 10.76
C PRO A 150 -15.36 4.32 12.24
N LEU A 151 -15.11 3.33 13.09
CA LEU A 151 -14.84 3.51 14.52
C LEU A 151 -13.44 4.10 14.74
N LEU A 152 -12.44 3.66 13.98
CA LEU A 152 -11.09 4.26 13.98
C LEU A 152 -11.10 5.69 13.48
N ALA A 153 -11.82 6.00 12.40
CA ALA A 153 -11.94 7.35 11.88
C ALA A 153 -12.59 8.29 12.91
N ALA A 154 -13.66 7.83 13.56
CA ALA A 154 -14.33 8.59 14.61
C ALA A 154 -13.43 8.78 15.85
N TYR A 155 -12.63 7.77 16.21
CA TYR A 155 -11.62 7.90 17.25
C TYR A 155 -10.58 8.95 16.90
N ASP A 156 -9.96 8.87 15.72
CA ASP A 156 -8.90 9.78 15.30
C ASP A 156 -9.37 11.24 15.27
N GLN A 157 -10.58 11.47 14.73
CA GLN A 157 -11.20 12.79 14.73
C GLN A 157 -11.47 13.32 16.16
N ALA A 158 -12.01 12.48 17.04
CA ALA A 158 -12.33 12.88 18.41
C ALA A 158 -11.07 13.08 19.26
N ALA A 159 -10.04 12.26 19.05
CA ALA A 159 -8.74 12.39 19.69
C ALA A 159 -8.06 13.69 19.27
N GLN A 160 -8.06 14.02 17.97
CA GLN A 160 -7.55 15.30 17.48
C GLN A 160 -8.30 16.47 18.10
N ALA A 161 -9.64 16.40 18.19
CA ALA A 161 -10.43 17.46 18.82
C ALA A 161 -10.06 17.67 20.31
N ALA A 162 -9.76 16.61 21.05
CA ALA A 162 -9.32 16.71 22.44
C ALA A 162 -7.94 17.39 22.55
N VAL A 163 -7.01 17.04 21.67
CA VAL A 163 -5.67 17.64 21.61
C VAL A 163 -5.73 19.11 21.19
N ASP A 164 -6.50 19.43 20.15
CA ASP A 164 -6.68 20.81 19.67
C ASP A 164 -7.33 21.69 20.73
N TYR A 165 -8.27 21.15 21.51
CA TYR A 165 -8.90 21.86 22.61
C TYR A 165 -7.88 22.17 23.71
N TYR A 166 -7.07 21.19 24.11
CA TYR A 166 -6.04 21.36 25.12
C TYR A 166 -4.96 22.37 24.68
N ALA A 167 -4.52 22.33 23.42
CA ALA A 167 -3.49 23.22 22.89
C ALA A 167 -3.91 24.70 22.81
N LYS A 168 -5.21 24.99 22.82
CA LYS A 168 -5.76 26.36 22.79
C LYS A 168 -5.94 26.98 24.17
N ARG A 169 -5.68 26.21 25.23
CA ARG A 169 -5.84 26.61 26.64
C ARG A 169 -4.52 27.07 27.23
#